data_AF-A0A8S2PFF1-F1
#
_entry.id   AF-A0A8S2PFF1-F1
#
_cell.length_a   1.000
_cell.length_b   1.000
_cell.length_c   1.000
_cell.angle_alpha   90.00
_cell.angle_beta   90.00
_cell.angle_gamma   90.00
#
_symmetry.space_group_name_H-M   'P 1'
#
loop_
_entity.id
_entity.type
_entity.pdbx_description
1 polymer ?
#
loop_
_entity_poly.entity_id
_entity_poly.type
_entity_poly.pdbx_seq_one_letter_code
_entity_poly.pdbx_strand_id
1 'polypeptide(L)'
;MVIVVFRELTDGTTYISSLVHPFTLDDFRNSVAILGDLGKYRLLIDDTQLCLDNENIFNRQKHLLYNGVKVTLLKLPYNGTLIEKTLLKEIVLEDLKTELPKLTKVTAVCMFCMCQEQCSIIHCTNVCADCFNGYLEQTDMQLKCLKESKNLQNEKRICNTIVEYKTFFKTPKFIDKWSILCDVEDMVKNIDCQICYCGALLFNMTMYSKQQCSNCNRWLCFFCNRNWDGTKMDNVQYTCKDVDCTYKRKLAYELVPLENNPSVLIPNRRCCPKCFRIGAFDNRCKYHCCPNCSHEFCFLCLLTKDQCERIFKSDCYSQCSTSITKQHYSMFPKIRS
;
A
#
# COMPACT_ATOMS: atom_id res chain seq x y z
N MET A 1 -19.16 -17.38 -25.97
CA MET A 1 -19.15 -16.01 -25.43
C MET A 1 -18.70 -16.11 -23.99
N VAL A 2 -17.76 -15.26 -23.56
CA VAL A 2 -17.20 -15.21 -22.21
C VAL A 2 -17.59 -13.85 -21.61
N ILE A 3 -18.38 -13.86 -20.55
CA ILE A 3 -18.72 -12.64 -19.79
C ILE A 3 -17.61 -12.38 -18.78
N VAL A 4 -17.07 -11.16 -18.77
CA VAL A 4 -16.01 -10.73 -17.85
C VAL A 4 -16.54 -9.57 -17.02
N VAL A 5 -16.37 -9.67 -15.70
CA VAL A 5 -16.80 -8.65 -14.74
C VAL A 5 -15.58 -7.93 -14.20
N PHE A 6 -15.36 -6.70 -14.60
CA PHE A 6 -14.30 -5.84 -14.09
C PHE A 6 -14.78 -5.10 -12.85
N ARG A 7 -14.05 -5.17 -11.74
CA ARG A 7 -14.37 -4.45 -10.51
C ARG A 7 -13.19 -3.59 -10.10
N GLU A 8 -13.41 -2.28 -10.04
CA GLU A 8 -12.44 -1.33 -9.51
C GLU A 8 -12.33 -1.45 -8.00
N LEU A 9 -11.10 -1.57 -7.51
CA LEU A 9 -10.82 -1.81 -6.10
C LEU A 9 -11.11 -0.56 -5.24
N THR A 10 -10.83 0.62 -5.77
CA THR A 10 -10.80 1.88 -5.04
C THR A 10 -12.19 2.41 -4.68
N ASP A 11 -13.16 2.23 -5.56
CA ASP A 11 -14.53 2.75 -5.41
C ASP A 11 -15.61 1.65 -5.51
N GLY A 12 -15.23 0.42 -5.88
CA GLY A 12 -16.14 -0.70 -6.04
C GLY A 12 -16.91 -0.70 -7.37
N THR A 13 -16.63 0.24 -8.27
CA THR A 13 -17.32 0.36 -9.56
C THR A 13 -17.15 -0.91 -10.38
N THR A 14 -18.23 -1.37 -11.02
CA THR A 14 -18.24 -2.63 -11.77
C THR A 14 -18.63 -2.40 -13.22
N TYR A 15 -17.86 -2.98 -14.14
CA TYR A 15 -18.07 -2.96 -15.59
C TYR A 15 -18.19 -4.38 -16.10
N ILE A 16 -19.11 -4.61 -17.03
CA ILE A 16 -19.33 -5.94 -17.62
C ILE A 16 -19.01 -5.85 -19.10
N SER A 17 -18.22 -6.80 -19.59
CA SER A 17 -17.89 -6.91 -21.02
C SER A 17 -18.03 -8.36 -21.49
N SER A 18 -18.18 -8.54 -22.79
CA SER A 18 -18.35 -9.86 -23.41
C SER A 18 -17.29 -10.09 -24.50
N LEU A 19 -16.61 -11.23 -24.42
CA LEU A 19 -15.64 -11.68 -25.41
C LEU A 19 -16.22 -12.83 -26.22
N VAL A 20 -16.12 -12.75 -27.54
CA VAL A 20 -16.51 -13.86 -28.44
C VAL A 20 -15.33 -14.82 -28.55
N HIS A 21 -15.58 -16.12 -28.36
CA HIS A 21 -14.50 -17.11 -28.46
C HIS A 21 -14.42 -17.61 -29.91
N PRO A 22 -13.21 -17.72 -30.52
CA PRO A 22 -11.90 -17.29 -29.99
C PRO A 22 -11.68 -15.77 -30.05
N PHE A 23 -11.06 -15.23 -29.00
CA PHE A 23 -10.65 -13.82 -28.90
C PHE A 23 -9.11 -13.69 -28.87
N THR A 24 -8.59 -12.55 -29.26
CA THR A 24 -7.17 -12.17 -29.22
C THR A 24 -6.86 -11.25 -28.03
N LEU A 25 -5.59 -10.89 -27.82
CA LEU A 25 -5.23 -9.84 -26.85
C LEU A 25 -5.86 -8.48 -27.21
N ASP A 26 -5.95 -8.14 -28.50
CA ASP A 26 -6.56 -6.89 -28.94
C ASP A 26 -8.07 -6.87 -28.74
N ASP A 27 -8.76 -7.99 -28.97
CA ASP A 27 -10.18 -8.14 -28.61
C ASP A 27 -10.39 -7.90 -27.11
N PHE A 28 -9.50 -8.43 -26.28
CA PHE A 28 -9.52 -8.20 -24.84
C PHE A 28 -9.30 -6.72 -24.50
N ARG A 29 -8.27 -6.07 -25.04
CA ARG A 29 -7.98 -4.64 -24.82
C ARG A 29 -9.14 -3.75 -25.24
N ASN A 30 -9.77 -4.04 -26.38
CA ASN A 30 -10.95 -3.32 -26.84
C ASN A 30 -12.13 -3.49 -25.87
N SER A 31 -12.30 -4.68 -25.30
CA SER A 31 -13.36 -4.97 -24.32
C SER A 31 -13.20 -4.18 -23.01
N VAL A 32 -11.98 -3.76 -22.68
CA VAL A 32 -11.64 -2.96 -21.49
C VAL A 32 -11.35 -1.49 -21.80
N ALA A 33 -11.38 -1.07 -23.06
CA ALA A 33 -11.13 0.32 -23.47
C ALA A 33 -12.16 1.30 -22.87
N ILE A 34 -13.33 0.81 -22.46
CA ILE A 34 -14.33 1.59 -21.70
C ILE A 34 -13.77 2.15 -20.38
N LEU A 35 -12.73 1.53 -19.82
CA LEU A 35 -12.04 1.99 -18.62
C LEU A 35 -11.09 3.17 -18.89
N GLY A 36 -10.96 3.59 -20.16
CA GLY A 36 -10.06 4.64 -20.61
C GLY A 36 -8.63 4.15 -20.75
N ASP A 37 -7.68 4.92 -20.20
CA ASP A 37 -6.26 4.60 -20.27
C ASP A 37 -5.91 3.37 -19.41
N LEU A 38 -5.87 2.20 -20.06
CA LEU A 38 -5.49 0.91 -19.46
C LEU A 38 -4.10 0.93 -18.82
N GLY A 39 -3.21 1.83 -19.27
CA GLY A 39 -1.92 2.04 -18.63
C GLY A 39 -2.08 2.34 -17.14
N LYS A 40 -3.19 2.93 -16.71
CA LYS A 40 -3.47 3.26 -15.31
C LYS A 40 -3.96 2.09 -14.47
N TYR A 41 -4.05 0.87 -14.97
CA TYR A 41 -4.58 -0.26 -14.21
C TYR A 41 -3.73 -1.52 -14.33
N ARG A 42 -3.63 -2.27 -13.23
CA ARG A 42 -3.30 -3.69 -13.27
C ARG A 42 -4.59 -4.49 -13.21
N LEU A 43 -4.71 -5.46 -14.11
CA LEU A 43 -5.86 -6.36 -14.18
C LEU A 43 -5.48 -7.68 -13.50
N LEU A 44 -6.24 -8.08 -12.50
CA LEU A 44 -5.99 -9.28 -11.68
C LEU A 44 -7.12 -10.29 -11.82
N ILE A 45 -6.76 -11.57 -11.87
CA ILE A 45 -7.66 -12.71 -11.67
C ILE A 45 -7.02 -13.60 -10.62
N ASP A 46 -7.68 -13.82 -9.48
CA ASP A 46 -7.20 -14.65 -8.37
C ASP A 46 -5.72 -14.38 -8.01
N ASP A 47 -5.40 -13.11 -7.73
CA ASP A 47 -4.06 -12.59 -7.44
C ASP A 47 -3.01 -12.73 -8.56
N THR A 48 -3.40 -13.22 -9.74
CA THR A 48 -2.56 -13.31 -10.93
C THR A 48 -2.75 -12.10 -11.83
N GLN A 49 -1.67 -11.37 -12.11
CA GLN A 49 -1.70 -10.24 -13.05
C GLN A 49 -1.76 -10.73 -14.49
N LEU A 50 -2.75 -10.23 -15.24
CA LEU A 50 -2.82 -10.38 -16.68
C LEU A 50 -1.73 -9.53 -17.36
N CYS A 51 -0.93 -10.15 -18.22
CA CYS A 51 0.06 -9.48 -19.04
C CYS A 51 -0.61 -9.03 -20.34
N LEU A 52 -0.78 -7.72 -20.48
CA LEU A 52 -1.40 -7.13 -21.66
C LEU A 52 -0.38 -6.60 -22.66
N ASP A 53 0.92 -6.72 -22.41
CA ASP A 53 1.98 -6.16 -23.27
C ASP A 53 2.59 -7.19 -24.23
N ASN A 54 2.23 -8.47 -24.08
CA ASN A 54 2.84 -9.56 -24.81
C ASN A 54 1.81 -10.66 -25.14
N GLU A 55 1.50 -10.81 -26.44
CA GLU A 55 0.53 -11.78 -26.98
C GLU A 55 0.82 -13.22 -26.51
N ASN A 56 2.09 -13.63 -26.50
CA ASN A 56 2.48 -15.00 -26.14
C ASN A 56 2.24 -15.29 -24.65
N ILE A 57 2.50 -14.31 -23.78
CA ILE A 57 2.24 -14.45 -22.34
C ILE A 57 0.73 -14.40 -22.09
N PHE A 58 0.01 -13.48 -22.74
CA PHE A 58 -1.45 -13.40 -22.64
C PHE A 58 -2.13 -14.70 -23.07
N ASN A 59 -1.72 -15.29 -24.20
CA ASN A 59 -2.27 -16.56 -24.68
C ASN A 59 -2.09 -17.70 -23.68
N ARG A 60 -0.97 -17.73 -22.93
CA ARG A 60 -0.77 -18.68 -21.84
C ARG A 60 -1.71 -18.42 -20.66
N GLN A 61 -2.09 -17.16 -20.40
CA GLN A 61 -2.98 -16.76 -19.31
C GLN A 61 -4.47 -16.78 -19.68
N LYS A 62 -4.80 -16.92 -20.97
CA LYS A 62 -6.17 -16.86 -21.50
C LYS A 62 -7.14 -17.85 -20.83
N HIS A 63 -6.64 -18.99 -20.37
CA HIS A 63 -7.44 -19.99 -19.64
C HIS A 63 -8.04 -19.45 -18.32
N LEU A 64 -7.48 -18.38 -17.76
CA LEU A 64 -8.02 -17.70 -16.58
C LEU A 64 -9.30 -16.92 -16.90
N LEU A 65 -9.57 -16.61 -18.17
CA LEU A 65 -10.74 -15.86 -18.62
C LEU A 65 -11.89 -16.81 -18.96
N TYR A 66 -12.60 -17.28 -17.93
CA TYR A 66 -13.82 -18.09 -18.07
C TYR A 66 -15.09 -17.25 -17.89
N ASN A 67 -16.24 -17.83 -18.26
CA ASN A 67 -17.51 -17.11 -18.19
C ASN A 67 -17.88 -16.73 -16.75
N GLY A 68 -18.12 -15.45 -16.51
CA GLY A 68 -18.42 -14.90 -15.19
C GLY A 68 -17.18 -14.59 -14.34
N VAL A 69 -15.97 -14.65 -14.91
CA VAL A 69 -14.73 -14.33 -14.18
C VAL A 69 -14.75 -12.88 -13.69
N LYS A 70 -14.28 -12.69 -12.46
CA LYS A 70 -14.08 -11.36 -11.86
C LYS A 70 -12.64 -10.92 -12.08
N VAL A 71 -12.47 -9.85 -12.83
CA VAL A 71 -11.19 -9.17 -12.99
C VAL A 71 -11.16 -7.99 -12.03
N THR A 72 -10.24 -7.99 -11.07
CA THR A 72 -10.02 -6.81 -10.23
C THR A 72 -9.17 -5.80 -11.00
N LEU A 73 -9.65 -4.55 -11.08
CA LEU A 73 -8.90 -3.41 -11.57
C LEU A 73 -8.21 -2.73 -10.40
N LEU A 74 -6.89 -2.68 -10.44
CA LEU A 74 -6.08 -2.03 -9.44
C LEU A 74 -5.42 -0.81 -10.07
N LYS A 75 -5.89 0.39 -9.67
CA LYS A 75 -5.39 1.66 -10.20
C LYS A 75 -3.90 1.79 -9.86
N LEU A 76 -3.09 1.93 -10.90
CA LEU A 76 -1.67 2.14 -10.81
C LEU A 76 -1.38 3.59 -10.45
N PRO A 77 -0.30 3.83 -9.69
CA PRO A 77 0.20 5.18 -9.53
C PRO A 77 0.55 5.76 -10.90
N TYR A 78 0.20 7.04 -11.06
CA TYR A 78 0.53 7.96 -12.15
C TYR A 78 0.92 7.32 -13.51
N ASN A 79 -0.02 7.30 -14.45
CA ASN A 79 0.16 6.78 -15.83
C ASN A 79 0.74 5.36 -15.90
N GLY A 80 0.42 4.51 -14.92
CA GLY A 80 0.83 3.10 -14.97
C GLY A 80 2.21 2.78 -14.42
N THR A 81 2.89 3.78 -13.89
CA THR A 81 4.27 3.63 -13.44
C THR A 81 4.40 3.94 -11.97
N LEU A 82 5.23 3.15 -11.30
CA LEU A 82 5.74 3.53 -10.00
C LEU A 82 6.64 4.74 -10.18
N ILE A 83 6.09 5.92 -9.91
CA ILE A 83 6.85 7.15 -9.83
C ILE A 83 7.52 7.21 -8.46
N GLU A 84 8.75 7.73 -8.45
CA GLU A 84 9.46 8.02 -7.22
C GLU A 84 8.60 8.93 -6.33
N LYS A 85 8.45 8.55 -5.06
CA LYS A 85 7.68 9.34 -4.06
C LYS A 85 8.05 10.83 -4.09
N THR A 86 9.34 11.15 -4.16
CA THR A 86 9.87 12.52 -4.18
C THR A 86 9.31 13.32 -5.35
N LEU A 87 9.45 12.79 -6.57
CA LEU A 87 8.96 13.44 -7.78
C LEU A 87 7.43 13.60 -7.76
N LEU A 88 6.69 12.59 -7.30
CA LEU A 88 5.25 12.69 -7.18
C LEU A 88 4.82 13.76 -6.16
N LYS A 89 5.53 13.86 -5.04
CA LYS A 89 5.31 14.92 -4.03
C LYS A 89 5.54 16.29 -4.65
N GLU A 90 6.62 16.49 -5.40
CA GLU A 90 6.91 17.76 -6.09
C GLU A 90 5.79 18.15 -7.07
N ILE A 91 5.32 17.21 -7.88
CA ILE A 91 4.19 17.44 -8.82
C ILE A 91 2.93 17.87 -8.07
N VAL A 92 2.59 17.19 -6.96
CA VAL A 92 1.41 17.53 -6.15
C VAL A 92 1.56 18.90 -5.50
N LEU A 93 2.75 19.24 -4.98
CA LEU A 93 3.02 20.54 -4.37
C LEU A 93 3.00 21.69 -5.39
N GLU A 94 3.41 21.43 -6.64
CA GLU A 94 3.31 22.44 -7.71
C GLU A 94 1.85 22.69 -8.07
N ASP A 95 1.06 21.64 -8.29
CA ASP A 95 -0.37 21.77 -8.58
C ASP A 95 -1.13 22.44 -7.42
N LEU A 96 -0.73 22.16 -6.17
CA LEU A 96 -1.33 22.74 -4.98
C LEU A 96 -1.34 24.27 -5.01
N LYS A 97 -0.31 24.91 -5.57
CA LYS A 97 -0.25 26.38 -5.73
C LYS A 97 -1.43 26.92 -6.53
N THR A 98 -1.93 26.14 -7.49
CA THR A 98 -3.11 26.50 -8.30
C THR A 98 -4.43 26.18 -7.62
N GLU A 99 -4.43 25.28 -6.63
CA GLU A 99 -5.61 24.86 -5.88
C GLU A 99 -5.89 25.74 -4.67
N LEU A 100 -4.85 26.20 -3.95
CA LEU A 100 -4.99 27.04 -2.75
C LEU A 100 -5.83 28.31 -2.97
N PRO A 101 -5.75 29.02 -4.11
CA PRO A 101 -6.61 30.17 -4.37
C PRO A 101 -8.10 29.85 -4.49
N LYS A 102 -8.45 28.59 -4.81
CA LYS A 102 -9.84 28.14 -5.02
C LYS A 102 -10.56 27.78 -3.72
N LEU A 103 -9.82 27.65 -2.62
CA LEU A 103 -10.35 27.28 -1.31
C LEU A 103 -11.11 28.46 -0.68
N THR A 104 -12.10 28.14 0.16
CA THR A 104 -12.75 29.15 1.01
C THR A 104 -11.73 29.70 2.01
N LYS A 105 -11.55 31.02 2.02
CA LYS A 105 -10.61 31.71 2.89
C LYS A 105 -11.33 32.57 3.91
N VAL A 106 -10.68 32.75 5.06
CA VAL A 106 -11.07 33.71 6.08
C VAL A 106 -9.88 34.58 6.45
N THR A 107 -10.16 35.84 6.80
CA THR A 107 -9.14 36.69 7.42
C THR A 107 -8.92 36.20 8.85
N ALA A 108 -7.76 35.60 9.11
CA ALA A 108 -7.42 35.08 10.42
C ALA A 108 -5.90 35.12 10.66
N VAL A 109 -5.49 34.95 11.92
CA VAL A 109 -4.07 34.78 12.24
C VAL A 109 -3.62 33.39 11.79
N CYS A 110 -2.64 33.35 10.89
CA CYS A 110 -2.02 32.11 10.44
C CYS A 110 -1.26 31.46 11.60
N MET A 111 -1.43 30.15 11.79
CA MET A 111 -0.77 29.41 12.87
C MET A 111 0.76 29.35 12.73
N PHE A 112 1.31 29.57 11.54
CA PHE A 112 2.72 29.39 11.23
C PHE A 112 3.50 30.71 11.23
N CYS A 113 3.04 31.70 10.47
CA CYS A 113 3.71 33.00 10.44
C CYS A 113 3.21 33.97 11.51
N MET A 114 2.10 33.65 12.21
CA MET A 114 1.46 34.51 13.21
C MET A 114 0.98 35.88 12.66
N CYS A 115 0.93 36.04 11.34
CA CYS A 115 0.39 37.22 10.66
C CYS A 115 -1.11 37.06 10.39
N GLN A 116 -1.83 38.19 10.34
CA GLN A 116 -3.22 38.23 9.92
C GLN A 116 -3.30 38.19 8.39
N GLU A 117 -3.77 37.07 7.83
CA GLU A 117 -3.72 36.76 6.41
C GLU A 117 -5.05 36.17 5.91
N GLN A 118 -5.18 36.00 4.59
CA GLN A 118 -6.23 35.17 4.00
C GLN A 118 -5.86 33.68 4.15
N CYS A 119 -6.45 33.03 5.14
CA CYS A 119 -6.13 31.65 5.52
C CYS A 119 -7.19 30.65 5.06
N SER A 120 -6.74 29.46 4.67
CA SER A 120 -7.61 28.29 4.55
C SER A 120 -7.81 27.66 5.94
N ILE A 121 -9.03 27.17 6.21
CA ILE A 121 -9.38 26.55 7.49
C ILE A 121 -9.30 25.02 7.38
N ILE A 122 -8.31 24.41 8.02
CA ILE A 122 -8.26 22.95 8.23
C ILE A 122 -8.81 22.64 9.63
N HIS A 123 -10.10 22.34 9.71
CA HIS A 123 -10.84 22.13 10.95
C HIS A 123 -10.76 23.35 11.89
N CYS A 124 -9.79 23.40 12.80
CA CYS A 124 -9.58 24.57 13.67
C CYS A 124 -8.29 25.34 13.35
N THR A 125 -7.44 24.83 12.46
CA THR A 125 -6.15 25.40 12.12
C THR A 125 -6.28 26.31 10.90
N ASN A 126 -5.75 27.53 11.00
CA ASN A 126 -5.72 28.51 9.92
C ASN A 126 -4.32 28.55 9.32
N VAL A 127 -4.22 28.35 8.01
CA VAL A 127 -2.94 28.34 7.30
C VAL A 127 -3.04 29.27 6.09
N CYS A 128 -2.17 30.27 6.01
CA CYS A 128 -2.04 31.11 4.81
C CYS A 128 -1.39 30.33 3.67
N ALA A 129 -1.53 30.82 2.43
CA ALA A 129 -1.01 30.13 1.26
C ALA A 129 0.51 29.90 1.33
N ASP A 130 1.27 30.90 1.80
CA ASP A 130 2.73 30.86 1.86
C ASP A 130 3.25 29.83 2.89
N CYS A 131 2.51 29.61 3.98
CA CYS A 131 2.86 28.64 5.00
C CYS A 131 2.32 27.22 4.72
N PHE A 132 1.51 27.03 3.67
CA PHE A 132 0.80 25.76 3.47
C PHE A 132 1.74 24.60 3.16
N ASN A 133 2.84 24.84 2.42
CA ASN A 133 3.83 23.80 2.15
C ASN A 133 4.54 23.34 3.43
N GLY A 134 5.01 24.28 4.26
CA GLY A 134 5.62 23.95 5.55
C GLY A 134 4.65 23.25 6.49
N TYR A 135 3.37 23.61 6.45
CA TYR A 135 2.31 22.89 7.15
C TYR A 135 2.19 21.43 6.69
N LEU A 136 2.15 21.18 5.38
CA LEU A 136 2.09 19.82 4.85
C LEU A 136 3.34 19.01 5.17
N GLU A 137 4.52 19.62 5.17
CA GLU A 137 5.77 18.96 5.57
C GLU A 137 5.74 18.53 7.04
N GLN A 138 5.24 19.39 7.94
CA GLN A 138 5.10 19.06 9.36
C GLN A 138 4.04 18.00 9.67
N THR A 139 3.11 17.78 8.73
CA THR A 139 1.98 16.86 8.91
C THR A 139 2.10 15.61 8.05
N ASP A 140 3.27 15.33 7.48
CA ASP A 140 3.51 14.20 6.59
C ASP A 140 2.47 14.14 5.46
N MET A 141 2.22 15.29 4.81
CA MET A 141 1.25 15.47 3.71
C MET A 141 -0.21 15.19 4.11
N GLN A 142 -0.55 15.23 5.40
CA GLN A 142 -1.93 15.08 5.86
C GLN A 142 -2.58 16.42 6.18
N LEU A 143 -3.85 16.59 5.79
CA LEU A 143 -4.65 17.74 6.23
C LEU A 143 -5.10 17.55 7.69
N LYS A 144 -4.15 17.70 8.62
CA LYS A 144 -4.36 17.50 10.04
C LYS A 144 -4.55 18.83 10.78
N CYS A 145 -5.51 18.89 11.68
CA CYS A 145 -5.62 19.98 12.65
C CYS A 145 -4.41 19.93 13.59
N LEU A 146 -3.86 21.10 13.94
CA LEU A 146 -2.74 21.24 14.86
C LEU A 146 -3.07 22.16 16.05
N LYS A 147 -4.29 22.71 16.11
CA LYS A 147 -4.65 23.68 17.14
C LYS A 147 -4.57 23.07 18.54
N GLU A 148 -3.83 23.73 19.43
CA GLU A 148 -3.86 23.45 20.86
C GLU A 148 -5.17 23.98 21.46
N SER A 149 -5.87 23.13 22.21
CA SER A 149 -6.97 23.53 23.07
C SER A 149 -6.60 23.25 24.53
N LYS A 150 -7.04 24.11 25.45
CA LYS A 150 -7.02 23.81 26.88
C LYS A 150 -8.36 23.19 27.25
N ASN A 151 -8.35 22.03 27.87
CA ASN A 151 -9.56 21.48 28.50
C ASN A 151 -9.85 22.22 29.83
N LEU A 152 -11.02 21.98 30.42
CA LEU A 152 -11.46 22.58 31.71
C LEU A 152 -10.47 22.31 32.88
N GLN A 153 -9.56 21.34 32.71
CA GLN A 153 -8.52 20.96 33.67
C GLN A 153 -7.14 21.59 33.38
N ASN A 154 -7.06 22.55 32.45
CA ASN A 154 -5.80 23.22 32.04
C ASN A 154 -4.75 22.32 31.37
N GLU A 155 -5.10 21.09 30.98
CA GLU A 155 -4.23 20.24 30.18
C GLU A 155 -4.27 20.68 28.72
N LYS A 156 -3.08 20.79 28.11
CA LYS A 156 -2.96 21.05 26.67
C LYS A 156 -3.34 19.80 25.91
N ARG A 157 -4.43 19.87 25.13
CA ARG A 157 -4.80 18.84 24.17
C ARG A 157 -4.70 19.38 22.76
N ILE A 158 -3.78 18.82 21.98
CA ILE A 158 -3.67 19.10 20.54
C ILE A 158 -4.84 18.42 19.84
N CYS A 159 -5.66 19.20 19.13
CA CYS A 159 -6.67 18.65 18.25
C CYS A 159 -5.96 17.97 17.09
N ASN A 160 -6.08 16.64 16.98
CA ASN A 160 -5.39 15.81 15.98
C ASN A 160 -6.32 15.32 14.86
N THR A 161 -7.46 15.97 14.67
CA THR A 161 -8.45 15.59 13.64
C THR A 161 -7.83 15.66 12.25
N ILE A 162 -7.97 14.58 11.47
CA ILE A 162 -7.56 14.53 10.06
C ILE A 162 -8.78 14.88 9.20
N VAL A 163 -8.61 15.84 8.29
CA VAL A 163 -9.60 16.26 7.31
C VAL A 163 -9.36 15.49 6.01
N GLU A 164 -10.41 14.92 5.43
CA GLU A 164 -10.29 14.23 4.15
C GLU A 164 -10.03 15.23 3.02
N TYR A 165 -8.94 15.06 2.29
CA TYR A 165 -8.56 15.94 1.17
C TYR A 165 -9.63 16.03 0.07
N LYS A 166 -10.44 14.97 -0.12
CA LYS A 166 -11.59 14.94 -1.05
C LYS A 166 -12.71 15.91 -0.65
N THR A 167 -12.83 16.22 0.64
CA THR A 167 -13.80 17.19 1.15
C THR A 167 -13.28 18.62 1.06
N PHE A 168 -11.95 18.77 1.15
CA PHE A 168 -11.25 20.05 1.18
C PHE A 168 -10.98 20.61 -0.22
N PHE A 169 -10.40 19.82 -1.12
CA PHE A 169 -10.17 20.18 -2.51
C PHE A 169 -11.36 19.78 -3.38
N LYS A 170 -11.58 20.51 -4.48
CA LYS A 170 -12.72 20.29 -5.40
C LYS A 170 -12.32 19.88 -6.81
N THR A 171 -11.08 20.14 -7.23
CA THR A 171 -10.63 19.82 -8.59
C THR A 171 -10.39 18.31 -8.73
N PRO A 172 -11.16 17.55 -9.54
CA PRO A 172 -11.07 16.10 -9.59
C PRO A 172 -9.67 15.58 -9.96
N LYS A 173 -9.03 16.21 -10.96
CA LYS A 173 -7.66 15.85 -11.38
C LYS A 173 -6.63 16.00 -10.26
N PHE A 174 -6.78 17.00 -9.41
CA PHE A 174 -5.88 17.21 -8.27
C PHE A 174 -6.14 16.19 -7.17
N ILE A 175 -7.42 15.94 -6.86
CA ILE A 175 -7.84 14.90 -5.90
C ILE A 175 -7.28 13.54 -6.31
N ASP A 176 -7.35 13.19 -7.60
CA ASP A 176 -6.76 11.96 -8.14
C ASP A 176 -5.25 11.89 -7.89
N LYS A 177 -4.50 12.96 -8.20
CA LYS A 177 -3.05 13.01 -7.96
C LYS A 177 -2.70 12.91 -6.48
N TRP A 178 -3.46 13.57 -5.62
CA TRP A 178 -3.28 13.48 -4.17
C TRP A 178 -3.57 12.07 -3.65
N SER A 179 -4.63 11.43 -4.14
CA SER A 179 -4.94 10.03 -3.81
C SER A 179 -3.78 9.11 -4.20
N ILE A 180 -3.23 9.29 -5.40
CA ILE A 180 -2.08 8.52 -5.87
C ILE A 180 -0.86 8.74 -4.97
N LEU A 181 -0.62 9.97 -4.50
CA LEU A 181 0.46 10.24 -3.53
C LEU A 181 0.25 9.46 -2.23
N CYS A 182 -0.95 9.49 -1.66
CA CYS A 182 -1.27 8.71 -0.45
C CYS A 182 -1.05 7.20 -0.68
N ASP A 183 -1.50 6.66 -1.82
CA ASP A 183 -1.32 5.25 -2.15
C ASP A 183 0.16 4.87 -2.28
N VAL A 184 0.98 5.74 -2.88
CA VAL A 184 2.44 5.55 -2.98
C VAL A 184 3.08 5.63 -1.59
N GLU A 185 2.67 6.55 -0.74
CA GLU A 185 3.19 6.64 0.64
C GLU A 185 2.87 5.41 1.47
N ASP A 186 1.65 4.88 1.35
CA ASP A 186 1.26 3.65 2.03
C ASP A 186 1.98 2.43 1.46
N MET A 187 2.18 2.38 0.14
CA MET A 187 3.02 1.36 -0.49
C MET A 187 4.45 1.40 0.05
N VAL A 188 5.07 2.59 0.13
CA VAL A 188 6.43 2.79 0.66
C VAL A 188 6.55 2.23 2.08
N LYS A 189 5.57 2.48 2.95
CA LYS A 189 5.54 1.93 4.32
C LYS A 189 5.45 0.42 4.38
N ASN A 190 4.87 -0.22 3.35
CA ASN A 190 4.88 -1.68 3.32
C ASN A 190 6.30 -2.17 2.96
N ILE A 191 6.94 -1.50 2.01
CA ILE A 191 8.18 -1.98 1.39
C ILE A 191 9.45 -1.49 2.08
N ASP A 192 9.30 -0.74 3.16
CA ASP A 192 10.41 -0.28 4.00
C ASP A 192 10.99 -1.40 4.87
N CYS A 193 10.30 -2.54 4.98
CA CYS A 193 10.71 -3.67 5.80
C CYS A 193 10.67 -5.00 5.05
N GLN A 194 11.67 -5.84 5.32
CA GLN A 194 11.81 -7.18 4.76
C GLN A 194 12.48 -8.07 5.78
N ILE A 195 12.18 -9.37 5.75
CA ILE A 195 12.91 -10.35 6.55
C ILE A 195 13.93 -11.07 5.67
N CYS A 196 15.20 -11.02 6.07
CA CYS A 196 16.27 -11.79 5.44
C CYS A 196 16.06 -13.29 5.70
N TYR A 197 16.60 -14.16 4.84
CA TYR A 197 16.56 -15.61 5.02
C TYR A 197 17.09 -16.07 6.40
N CYS A 198 18.06 -15.36 6.97
CA CYS A 198 18.59 -15.66 8.31
C CYS A 198 17.67 -15.23 9.47
N GLY A 199 16.47 -14.73 9.19
CA GLY A 199 15.53 -14.22 10.20
C GLY A 199 15.77 -12.77 10.63
N ALA A 200 16.82 -12.12 10.13
CA ALA A 200 17.09 -10.73 10.45
C ALA A 200 16.09 -9.80 9.76
N LEU A 201 15.55 -8.86 10.53
CA LEU A 201 14.76 -7.76 9.99
C LEU A 201 15.67 -6.74 9.30
N LEU A 202 15.38 -6.47 8.04
CA LEU A 202 16.02 -5.44 7.23
C LEU A 202 15.07 -4.28 7.04
N PHE A 203 15.57 -3.06 7.26
CA PHE A 203 14.87 -1.83 6.90
C PHE A 203 15.53 -1.22 5.68
N ASN A 204 14.74 -0.88 4.66
CA ASN A 204 15.23 -0.19 3.48
C ASN A 204 15.18 1.32 3.69
N MET A 205 16.24 1.86 4.29
CA MET A 205 16.34 3.30 4.55
C MET A 205 16.49 4.14 3.28
N THR A 206 16.90 3.54 2.17
CA THR A 206 17.26 4.26 0.93
C THR A 206 16.31 4.00 -0.22
N MET A 207 15.41 3.02 -0.09
CA MET A 207 14.55 2.51 -1.16
C MET A 207 15.31 1.89 -2.33
N TYR A 208 16.63 1.67 -2.21
CA TYR A 208 17.45 1.02 -3.23
C TYR A 208 17.45 -0.49 -3.08
N SER A 209 17.65 -1.18 -4.21
CA SER A 209 17.55 -2.63 -4.27
C SER A 209 18.73 -3.35 -3.61
N LYS A 210 19.97 -2.88 -3.76
CA LYS A 210 21.14 -3.57 -3.20
C LYS A 210 21.26 -3.27 -1.72
N GLN A 211 21.15 -4.29 -0.89
CA GLN A 211 21.32 -4.19 0.56
C GLN A 211 22.22 -5.31 1.07
N GLN A 212 22.88 -5.08 2.20
CA GLN A 212 23.62 -6.11 2.93
C GLN A 212 22.89 -6.42 4.24
N CYS A 213 22.65 -7.69 4.52
CA CYS A 213 22.12 -8.10 5.82
C CYS A 213 23.21 -7.94 6.89
N SER A 214 22.95 -7.16 7.94
CA SER A 214 23.89 -6.96 9.05
C SER A 214 24.14 -8.21 9.89
N ASN A 215 23.24 -9.20 9.85
CA ASN A 215 23.34 -10.42 10.64
C ASN A 215 24.12 -11.52 9.92
N CYS A 216 23.80 -11.80 8.65
CA CYS A 216 24.46 -12.89 7.89
C CYS A 216 25.42 -12.39 6.80
N ASN A 217 25.64 -11.07 6.70
CA ASN A 217 26.52 -10.41 5.73
C ASN A 217 26.20 -10.67 4.24
N ARG A 218 25.09 -11.34 3.95
CA ARG A 218 24.61 -11.62 2.59
C ARG A 218 24.25 -10.31 1.89
N TRP A 219 24.77 -10.14 0.66
CA TRP A 219 24.29 -9.14 -0.28
C TRP A 219 23.05 -9.66 -1.01
N LEU A 220 22.01 -8.86 -1.04
CA LEU A 220 20.72 -9.25 -1.61
C LEU A 220 20.03 -8.09 -2.31
N CYS A 221 19.09 -8.42 -3.20
CA CYS A 221 18.06 -7.48 -3.60
C CYS A 221 16.98 -7.41 -2.52
N PHE A 222 16.77 -6.26 -1.89
CA PHE A 222 15.74 -6.05 -0.86
C PHE A 222 14.33 -6.42 -1.34
N PHE A 223 14.03 -6.12 -2.60
CA PHE A 223 12.70 -6.27 -3.19
C PHE A 223 12.30 -7.70 -3.54
N CYS A 224 13.24 -8.52 -4.01
CA CYS A 224 12.98 -9.92 -4.36
C CYS A 224 13.66 -10.92 -3.41
N ASN A 225 14.37 -10.42 -2.39
CA ASN A 225 15.19 -11.13 -1.41
C ASN A 225 16.24 -12.11 -1.99
N ARG A 226 16.49 -12.13 -3.31
CA ARG A 226 17.49 -12.99 -3.95
C ARG A 226 18.90 -12.48 -3.69
N ASN A 227 19.88 -13.39 -3.75
CA ASN A 227 21.30 -13.03 -3.73
C ASN A 227 21.58 -11.96 -4.78
N TRP A 228 22.40 -10.98 -4.43
CA TRP A 228 22.76 -9.93 -5.36
C TRP A 228 23.62 -10.49 -6.48
N ASP A 229 23.17 -10.33 -7.72
CA ASP A 229 23.92 -10.70 -8.93
C ASP A 229 24.15 -9.43 -9.76
N GLY A 230 25.37 -8.88 -9.69
CA GLY A 230 25.72 -7.65 -10.40
C GLY A 230 25.70 -7.77 -11.93
N THR A 231 25.57 -8.97 -12.49
CA THR A 231 25.44 -9.17 -13.95
C THR A 231 24.00 -9.05 -14.44
N LYS A 232 23.03 -9.19 -13.53
CA LYS A 232 21.59 -9.18 -13.87
C LYS A 232 20.80 -8.09 -13.14
N MET A 233 21.38 -7.52 -12.08
CA MET A 233 20.71 -6.61 -11.17
C MET A 233 21.34 -5.23 -11.15
N ASP A 234 20.47 -4.22 -11.24
CA ASP A 234 20.84 -2.81 -11.07
C ASP A 234 20.48 -2.31 -9.67
N ASN A 235 21.39 -1.56 -9.05
CA ASN A 235 21.12 -0.88 -7.80
C ASN A 235 20.30 0.39 -8.03
N VAL A 236 18.98 0.26 -8.11
CA VAL A 236 18.05 1.37 -8.32
C VAL A 236 16.89 1.31 -7.33
N GLN A 237 16.14 2.39 -7.25
CA GLN A 237 14.99 2.43 -6.36
C GLN A 237 13.85 1.54 -6.85
N TYR A 238 13.11 0.95 -5.90
CA TYR A 238 11.90 0.17 -6.13
C TYR A 238 12.06 -1.09 -7.02
N THR A 239 13.25 -1.50 -7.44
CA THR A 239 13.45 -2.73 -8.23
C THR A 239 14.93 -3.07 -8.35
N CYS A 240 15.29 -4.32 -8.63
CA CYS A 240 16.62 -4.63 -9.17
C CYS A 240 16.66 -4.75 -10.70
N LYS A 241 15.57 -4.42 -11.41
CA LYS A 241 15.39 -4.52 -12.89
C LYS A 241 15.58 -5.91 -13.52
N ASP A 242 16.09 -6.89 -12.79
CA ASP A 242 16.10 -8.28 -13.24
C ASP A 242 14.69 -8.73 -13.66
N VAL A 243 14.60 -9.58 -14.68
CA VAL A 243 13.32 -10.03 -15.25
C VAL A 243 12.43 -10.72 -14.21
N ASP A 244 13.02 -11.38 -13.22
CA ASP A 244 12.31 -12.05 -12.14
C ASP A 244 12.20 -11.17 -10.88
N CYS A 245 12.58 -9.89 -10.97
CA CYS A 245 12.36 -8.94 -9.88
C CYS A 245 10.85 -8.68 -9.73
N THR A 246 10.25 -9.38 -8.78
CA THR A 246 8.81 -9.44 -8.59
C THR A 246 8.15 -8.12 -8.23
N TYR A 247 8.88 -7.14 -7.70
CA TYR A 247 8.29 -5.93 -7.15
C TYR A 247 7.53 -5.06 -8.15
N LYS A 248 8.11 -4.78 -9.33
CA LYS A 248 7.43 -4.01 -10.38
C LYS A 248 6.22 -4.72 -10.98
N ARG A 249 6.09 -6.03 -10.76
CA ARG A 249 5.11 -6.90 -11.42
C ARG A 249 4.11 -7.55 -10.47
N LYS A 250 4.31 -7.45 -9.16
CA LYS A 250 3.40 -8.00 -8.17
C LYS A 250 2.71 -6.87 -7.42
N LEU A 251 1.48 -7.11 -7.00
CA LEU A 251 0.67 -6.21 -6.17
C LEU A 251 0.67 -6.63 -4.71
N ALA A 252 1.22 -7.81 -4.45
CA ALA A 252 1.55 -8.29 -3.13
C ALA A 252 2.92 -8.97 -3.18
N TYR A 253 3.65 -8.92 -2.09
CA TYR A 253 4.82 -9.76 -1.90
C TYR A 253 4.61 -10.61 -0.66
N GLU A 254 5.11 -11.82 -0.72
CA GLU A 254 5.19 -12.70 0.43
C GLU A 254 6.48 -12.33 1.17
N LEU A 255 6.41 -12.17 2.49
CA LEU A 255 7.63 -12.24 3.28
C LEU A 255 8.30 -13.57 3.02
N VAL A 256 9.62 -13.56 3.04
CA VAL A 256 10.36 -14.78 2.77
C VAL A 256 9.96 -15.86 3.77
N PRO A 257 9.60 -17.06 3.28
CA PRO A 257 9.43 -18.19 4.16
C PRO A 257 10.77 -18.41 4.85
N LEU A 258 10.79 -18.14 6.16
CA LEU A 258 11.95 -18.43 6.98
C LEU A 258 12.26 -19.91 6.87
N GLU A 259 13.54 -20.27 6.78
CA GLU A 259 13.95 -21.67 6.85
C GLU A 259 13.33 -22.27 8.10
N ASN A 260 12.45 -23.23 7.89
CA ASN A 260 11.78 -23.92 8.97
C ASN A 260 12.87 -24.80 9.60
N ASN A 261 13.39 -24.38 10.76
CA ASN A 261 14.20 -25.29 11.56
C ASN A 261 13.30 -26.50 11.85
N PRO A 262 13.69 -27.74 11.51
CA PRO A 262 12.85 -28.91 11.73
C PRO A 262 12.42 -29.10 13.19
N SER A 263 13.15 -28.50 14.14
CA SER A 263 12.82 -28.48 15.57
C SER A 263 11.89 -27.34 16.00
N VAL A 264 11.54 -26.41 15.12
CA VAL A 264 10.73 -25.23 15.40
C VAL A 264 9.49 -25.24 14.49
N LEU A 265 8.34 -25.59 15.06
CA LEU A 265 7.05 -25.65 14.34
C LEU A 265 6.48 -24.27 14.00
N ILE A 266 7.04 -23.16 14.50
CA ILE A 266 6.47 -21.81 14.40
C ILE A 266 7.59 -20.80 14.11
N PRO A 267 7.50 -19.95 13.07
CA PRO A 267 8.52 -18.92 12.82
C PRO A 267 8.73 -18.05 14.06
N ASN A 268 9.98 -17.78 14.43
CA ASN A 268 10.31 -17.01 15.65
C ASN A 268 10.08 -15.49 15.52
N ARG A 269 9.75 -15.02 14.32
CA ARG A 269 9.54 -13.60 13.96
C ARG A 269 8.40 -13.48 12.95
N ARG A 270 7.49 -12.55 13.20
CA ARG A 270 6.39 -12.15 12.29
C ARG A 270 6.02 -10.69 12.51
N CYS A 271 5.39 -10.06 11.53
CA CYS A 271 4.91 -8.69 11.71
C CYS A 271 3.46 -8.66 12.17
N CYS A 272 3.10 -7.61 12.91
CA CYS A 272 1.71 -7.27 13.18
C CYS A 272 0.95 -7.07 11.87
N PRO A 273 -0.22 -7.71 11.67
CA PRO A 273 -1.00 -7.56 10.44
C PRO A 273 -1.65 -6.17 10.30
N LYS A 274 -1.68 -5.35 11.36
CA LYS A 274 -2.25 -3.99 11.36
C LYS A 274 -1.23 -2.89 11.15
N CYS A 275 -0.10 -2.93 11.85
CA CYS A 275 0.89 -1.84 11.83
C CYS A 275 2.28 -2.29 11.38
N PHE A 276 2.42 -3.55 10.94
CA PHE A 276 3.65 -4.13 10.37
C PHE A 276 4.88 -4.12 11.28
N ARG A 277 4.73 -3.71 12.54
CA ARG A 277 5.82 -3.82 13.52
C ARG A 277 6.11 -5.28 13.80
N ILE A 278 7.40 -5.62 13.80
CA ILE A 278 7.85 -6.98 14.06
C ILE A 278 7.72 -7.35 15.52
N GLY A 279 7.17 -8.54 15.71
CA GLY A 279 7.07 -9.25 16.97
C GLY A 279 7.95 -10.50 16.95
N ALA A 280 8.44 -10.85 18.14
CA ALA A 280 9.02 -12.15 18.42
C ALA A 280 7.93 -13.10 18.90
N PHE A 281 8.02 -14.37 18.51
CA PHE A 281 7.26 -15.41 19.21
C PHE A 281 8.01 -15.75 20.50
N ASP A 282 7.40 -15.49 21.65
CA ASP A 282 8.02 -15.70 22.96
C ASP A 282 7.69 -17.07 23.58
N ASN A 283 7.05 -17.96 22.81
CA ASN A 283 6.56 -19.28 23.24
C ASN A 283 5.55 -19.24 24.42
N ARG A 284 4.96 -18.09 24.76
CA ARG A 284 4.02 -17.98 25.90
C ARG A 284 2.56 -17.96 25.47
N CYS A 285 2.24 -17.25 24.39
CA CYS A 285 0.85 -17.08 23.95
C CYS A 285 0.69 -17.12 22.42
N LYS A 286 -0.29 -17.89 21.94
CA LYS A 286 -0.70 -17.90 20.52
C LYS A 286 -1.23 -16.55 20.05
N TYR A 287 -1.89 -15.80 20.95
CA TYR A 287 -2.38 -14.46 20.68
C TYR A 287 -1.34 -13.45 21.12
N HIS A 288 -0.86 -12.68 20.16
CA HIS A 288 0.14 -11.66 20.38
C HIS A 288 -0.54 -10.29 20.34
N CYS A 289 -0.27 -9.47 21.35
CA CYS A 289 -0.68 -8.08 21.36
C CYS A 289 0.48 -7.22 20.86
N CYS A 290 0.27 -6.50 19.76
CA CYS A 290 1.30 -5.63 19.20
C CYS A 290 1.60 -4.48 20.18
N PRO A 291 2.86 -4.29 20.64
CA PRO A 291 3.20 -3.24 21.60
C PRO A 291 3.08 -1.81 21.04
N ASN A 292 2.87 -1.67 19.72
CA ASN A 292 2.78 -0.37 19.06
C ASN A 292 1.35 0.13 18.85
N CYS A 293 0.47 -0.77 18.42
CA CYS A 293 -0.89 -0.42 18.03
C CYS A 293 -1.96 -1.17 18.84
N SER A 294 -1.53 -1.90 19.87
CA SER A 294 -2.34 -2.74 20.76
C SER A 294 -3.24 -3.73 20.02
N HIS A 295 -2.87 -4.10 18.80
CA HIS A 295 -3.65 -5.03 17.99
C HIS A 295 -3.37 -6.47 18.39
N GLU A 296 -4.41 -7.21 18.75
CA GLU A 296 -4.35 -8.61 19.14
C GLU A 296 -4.61 -9.56 17.96
N PHE A 297 -3.68 -10.49 17.70
CA PHE A 297 -3.75 -11.43 16.57
C PHE A 297 -3.14 -12.81 16.88
N CYS A 298 -3.61 -13.89 16.24
CA CYS A 298 -2.95 -15.22 16.31
C CYS A 298 -1.60 -15.10 15.57
N PHE A 299 -0.48 -15.36 16.24
CA PHE A 299 0.84 -15.31 15.63
C PHE A 299 0.98 -16.30 14.46
N LEU A 300 0.21 -17.40 14.48
CA LEU A 300 0.26 -18.48 13.49
C LEU A 300 -0.54 -18.20 12.22
N CYS A 301 -1.80 -17.77 12.36
CA CYS A 301 -2.67 -17.52 11.21
C CYS A 301 -2.80 -16.04 10.83
N LEU A 302 -2.29 -15.12 11.65
CA LEU A 302 -2.35 -13.66 11.48
C LEU A 302 -3.76 -13.04 11.51
N LEU A 303 -4.79 -13.81 11.89
CA LEU A 303 -6.15 -13.31 12.12
C LEU A 303 -6.27 -12.64 13.50
N THR A 304 -7.23 -11.73 13.65
CA THR A 304 -7.55 -11.18 14.98
C THR A 304 -8.08 -12.27 15.91
N LYS A 305 -7.98 -12.05 17.22
CA LYS A 305 -8.53 -12.98 18.22
C LYS A 305 -10.01 -13.30 17.95
N ASP A 306 -10.83 -12.27 17.77
CA ASP A 306 -12.26 -12.42 17.45
C ASP A 306 -12.54 -13.18 16.15
N GLN A 307 -11.67 -13.04 15.15
CA GLN A 307 -11.79 -13.77 13.88
C GLN A 307 -11.49 -15.25 14.07
N CYS A 308 -10.40 -15.58 14.80
CA CYS A 308 -10.09 -16.96 15.15
C CYS A 308 -11.23 -17.62 15.93
N GLU A 309 -11.77 -16.93 16.93
CA GLU A 309 -12.86 -17.45 17.76
C GLU A 309 -14.16 -17.63 16.95
N ARG A 310 -14.44 -16.75 15.98
CA ARG A 310 -15.60 -16.91 15.09
C ARG A 310 -15.45 -18.07 14.11
N ILE A 311 -14.29 -18.20 13.48
CA ILE A 311 -14.05 -19.18 12.41
C ILE A 311 -13.89 -20.58 13.00
N PHE A 312 -13.10 -20.71 14.07
CA PHE A 312 -12.69 -22.00 14.62
C PHE A 312 -13.39 -22.34 15.94
N LYS A 313 -14.21 -21.43 16.51
CA LYS A 313 -14.97 -21.64 17.75
C LYS A 313 -14.09 -22.21 18.88
N SER A 314 -14.53 -23.28 19.55
CA SER A 314 -13.78 -23.99 20.59
C SER A 314 -12.45 -24.57 20.09
N ASP A 315 -12.37 -24.92 18.80
CA ASP A 315 -11.20 -25.54 18.19
C ASP A 315 -10.14 -24.51 17.75
N CYS A 316 -10.36 -23.21 18.00
CA CYS A 316 -9.37 -22.18 17.69
C CYS A 316 -8.03 -22.39 18.43
N TYR A 317 -8.02 -23.21 19.48
CA TYR A 317 -6.82 -23.60 20.22
C TYR A 317 -6.09 -24.81 19.60
N SER A 318 -6.80 -25.69 18.90
CA SER A 318 -6.25 -26.92 18.30
C SER A 318 -6.04 -26.83 16.77
N GLN A 319 -6.78 -26.00 16.05
CA GLN A 319 -6.64 -25.82 14.59
C GLN A 319 -5.67 -24.68 14.21
N CYS A 320 -5.55 -23.59 15.00
CA CYS A 320 -4.55 -22.53 14.69
C CYS A 320 -3.11 -23.07 14.83
N SER A 321 -2.89 -24.20 15.54
CA SER A 321 -1.57 -24.78 15.81
C SER A 321 -1.00 -25.63 14.67
N THR A 322 -1.82 -26.05 13.70
CA THR A 322 -1.40 -26.99 12.64
C THR A 322 -0.99 -26.31 11.34
N SER A 323 -1.42 -25.07 11.09
CA SER A 323 -1.19 -24.37 9.82
C SER A 323 -0.60 -22.98 10.01
N ILE A 324 0.69 -22.86 9.69
CA ILE A 324 1.42 -21.58 9.66
C ILE A 324 1.05 -20.83 8.37
N THR A 325 0.31 -19.73 8.47
CA THR A 325 -0.08 -18.94 7.30
C THR A 325 1.08 -18.08 6.81
N LYS A 326 1.49 -18.19 5.55
CA LYS A 326 2.48 -17.29 4.94
C LYS A 326 2.06 -15.82 5.11
N GLN A 327 3.00 -14.95 5.48
CA GLN A 327 2.69 -13.53 5.67
C GLN A 327 2.78 -12.81 4.31
N HIS A 328 1.62 -12.48 3.76
CA HIS A 328 1.50 -11.73 2.51
C HIS A 328 1.21 -10.25 2.80
N TYR A 329 1.95 -9.37 2.14
CA TYR A 329 1.69 -7.94 2.11
C TYR A 329 1.19 -7.53 0.75
N SER A 330 0.00 -6.98 0.73
CA SER A 330 -0.48 -6.25 -0.43
C SER A 330 0.20 -4.88 -0.44
N MET A 331 0.88 -4.55 -1.54
CA MET A 331 1.49 -3.24 -1.77
C MET A 331 0.45 -2.12 -1.77
N PHE A 332 -0.80 -2.50 -2.07
CA PHE A 332 -1.99 -1.65 -2.00
C PHE A 332 -2.95 -2.29 -0.98
N PRO A 333 -3.66 -1.50 -0.16
CA PRO A 333 -4.55 -2.03 0.88
C PRO A 333 -5.47 -3.14 0.35
N LYS A 334 -5.62 -4.23 1.13
CA LYS A 334 -6.42 -5.38 0.73
C LYS A 334 -7.85 -4.98 0.38
N ILE A 335 -8.31 -5.55 -0.73
CA ILE A 335 -9.73 -5.75 -1.05
C ILE A 335 -10.36 -6.44 0.16
N ARG A 336 -11.16 -5.72 0.95
CA ARG A 336 -12.13 -6.40 1.82
C ARG A 336 -13.13 -7.04 0.87
N SER A 337 -13.15 -8.38 0.84
CA SER A 337 -14.14 -9.17 0.11
C SER A 337 -15.52 -8.88 0.66
#